data_AF-A0A818IWY7-F1
#
_entry.id   AF-A0A818IWY7-F1
#
_cell.length_a   1.000
_cell.length_b   1.000
_cell.length_c   1.000
_cell.angle_alpha   90.00
_cell.angle_beta   90.00
_cell.angle_gamma   90.00
#
_symmetry.space_group_name_H-M   'P 1'
#
loop_
_entity.id
_entity.type
_entity.pdbx_description
1 polymer ?
#
loop_
_entity_poly.entity_id
_entity_poly.type
_entity_poly.pdbx_seq_one_letter_code
_entity_poly.pdbx_strand_id
1 'polypeptide(L)'
;MIANLEEQLLQQQYDLQKHIRLADERLRASMTDSEVKLKKYEEQIETLQSNLIAMATYHQQLEDALGDELDKREKRELEKKRILSIKRDTPSYWGPNAFEQPYREVDIQIGSAEFNIISQLLNDTIAVHDHKFGTIYRKDPTEFIVMNIHRVQNDKLWHEYCFKKEQIIERHNRNLKACASSKYLENYPFLTPLLDINANEYWLFHGCDQAILPFLLHSGYDPRVSSLDGMFGGGFYLAENSSKSNQYIPCPGCGANSIFTGSGCKCHNQENIKFSIVLYRAVLGDVHIAREYDKKKYRGEKGRRVRRPPLKDNGILHDSVLGESMDYGGNLLKYREVILYECGQAYPEYVIEFRRSAENSKPPAGVKKVKDRCYDFLRNTFKLRPE
;
A
#
# COMPACT_ATOMS: atom_id res chain seq x y z
N MET A 1 -37.93 91.32 79.74
CA MET A 1 -37.06 91.49 78.55
C MET A 1 -36.08 90.33 78.40
N ILE A 2 -35.34 89.95 79.45
CA ILE A 2 -34.35 88.85 79.42
C ILE A 2 -34.99 87.47 79.13
N ALA A 3 -36.10 87.11 79.79
CA ALA A 3 -36.79 85.83 79.57
C ALA A 3 -37.30 85.61 78.13
N ASN A 4 -37.65 86.69 77.41
CA ASN A 4 -38.14 86.63 76.02
C ASN A 4 -36.99 86.43 75.02
N LEU A 5 -35.79 86.93 75.36
CA LEU A 5 -34.56 86.70 74.58
C LEU A 5 -34.03 85.28 74.75
N GLU A 6 -34.12 84.71 75.95
CA GLU A 6 -33.73 83.32 76.22
C GLU A 6 -34.63 82.33 75.47
N GLU A 7 -35.94 82.56 75.44
CA GLU A 7 -36.90 81.74 74.71
C GLU A 7 -36.67 81.80 73.19
N GLN A 8 -36.38 82.99 72.64
CA GLN A 8 -36.00 83.16 71.24
C GLN A 8 -34.68 82.47 70.88
N LEU A 9 -33.68 82.52 71.77
CA LEU A 9 -32.40 81.85 71.57
C LEU A 9 -32.55 80.31 71.60
N LEU A 10 -33.38 79.80 72.51
CA LEU A 10 -33.70 78.38 72.61
C LEU A 10 -34.41 77.89 71.33
N GLN A 11 -35.36 78.68 70.84
CA GLN A 11 -36.08 78.38 69.60
C GLN A 11 -35.15 78.38 68.38
N GLN A 12 -34.24 79.36 68.28
CA GLN A 12 -33.21 79.38 67.24
C GLN A 12 -32.26 78.17 67.30
N GLN A 13 -31.82 77.78 68.51
CA GLN A 13 -31.01 76.58 68.68
C GLN A 13 -31.76 75.31 68.25
N TYR A 14 -33.04 75.22 68.60
CA TYR A 14 -33.89 74.10 68.21
C TYR A 14 -34.05 74.02 66.68
N ASP A 15 -34.33 75.15 66.03
CA ASP A 15 -34.49 75.22 64.57
C ASP A 15 -33.18 74.92 63.84
N LEU A 16 -32.04 75.40 64.35
CA LEU A 16 -30.72 75.09 63.80
C LEU A 16 -30.40 73.60 63.93
N GLN A 17 -30.65 72.99 65.10
CA GLN A 17 -30.47 71.55 65.30
C GLN A 17 -31.38 70.73 64.38
N LYS A 18 -32.61 71.18 64.13
CA LYS A 18 -33.53 70.56 63.20
C LYS A 18 -33.03 70.63 61.75
N HIS A 19 -32.51 71.78 61.33
CA HIS A 19 -31.92 71.95 60.00
C HIS A 19 -30.68 71.07 59.79
N ILE A 20 -29.79 70.98 60.78
CA ILE A 20 -28.63 70.10 60.74
C ILE A 20 -29.07 68.64 60.60
N ARG A 21 -30.09 68.21 61.36
CA ARG A 21 -30.62 66.84 61.30
C ARG A 21 -31.19 66.49 59.93
N LEU A 22 -31.97 67.39 59.35
CA LEU A 22 -32.54 67.23 57.99
C LEU A 22 -31.47 67.23 56.90
N ALA A 23 -30.41 68.04 57.06
CA ALA A 23 -29.28 68.05 56.13
C ALA A 23 -28.49 66.73 56.20
N ASP A 24 -28.27 66.19 57.40
CA ASP A 24 -27.58 64.92 57.61
C ASP A 24 -28.39 63.73 57.06
N GLU A 25 -29.71 63.73 57.23
CA GLU A 25 -30.62 62.73 56.64
C GLU A 25 -30.58 62.75 55.10
N ARG A 26 -30.59 63.94 54.48
CA ARG A 26 -30.47 64.09 53.02
C ARG A 26 -29.12 63.60 52.50
N LEU A 27 -28.04 63.91 53.20
CA LEU A 27 -26.70 63.47 52.84
C LEU A 27 -26.60 61.94 52.91
N ARG A 28 -27.09 61.34 54.00
CA ARG A 28 -27.14 59.88 54.16
C ARG A 28 -27.93 59.22 53.04
N ALA A 29 -29.11 59.73 52.71
CA ALA A 29 -29.93 59.21 51.61
C ALA A 29 -29.21 59.30 50.25
N SER A 30 -28.51 60.40 49.99
CA SER A 30 -27.72 60.56 48.76
C SER A 30 -26.52 59.60 48.71
N MET A 31 -25.88 59.33 49.85
CA MET A 31 -24.81 58.33 49.94
C MET A 31 -25.34 56.93 49.69
N THR A 32 -26.51 56.58 50.26
CA THR A 32 -27.12 55.26 50.04
C THR A 32 -27.49 55.04 48.56
N ASP A 33 -28.06 56.05 47.90
CA ASP A 33 -28.37 55.98 46.46
C ASP A 33 -27.09 55.81 45.60
N SER A 34 -26.01 56.46 46.00
CA SER A 34 -24.70 56.34 45.33
C SER A 34 -24.09 54.96 45.52
N GLU A 35 -24.16 54.38 46.72
CA GLU A 35 -23.69 53.02 47.02
C GLU A 35 -24.46 51.96 46.21
N VAL A 36 -25.79 52.10 46.09
CA VAL A 36 -26.61 51.20 45.28
C VAL A 36 -26.23 51.28 43.80
N LYS A 37 -25.98 52.47 43.26
CA LYS A 37 -25.50 52.64 41.88
C LYS A 37 -24.13 52.02 41.67
N LEU A 38 -23.21 52.20 42.63
CA LEU A 38 -21.86 51.67 42.56
C LEU A 38 -21.87 50.14 42.49
N LYS A 39 -22.68 49.51 43.36
CA LYS A 39 -22.86 48.05 43.38
C LYS A 39 -23.43 47.52 42.06
N LYS A 40 -24.36 48.25 41.45
CA LYS A 40 -24.92 47.90 40.14
C LYS A 40 -23.89 48.00 39.01
N TYR A 41 -22.99 48.99 39.08
CA TYR A 41 -21.89 49.11 38.11
C TYR A 41 -20.83 48.02 38.30
N GLU A 42 -20.54 47.61 39.54
CA GLU A 42 -19.64 46.49 39.83
C GLU A 42 -20.17 45.18 39.20
N GLU A 43 -21.46 44.86 39.40
CA GLU A 43 -22.11 43.70 38.76
C GLU A 43 -22.06 43.76 37.23
N GLN A 44 -22.23 44.95 36.64
CA GLN A 44 -22.11 45.14 35.19
C GLN A 44 -20.68 44.94 34.70
N ILE A 45 -19.68 45.40 35.44
CA ILE A 45 -18.25 45.22 35.11
C ILE A 45 -17.89 43.74 35.16
N GLU A 46 -18.31 43.00 36.19
CA GLU A 46 -18.08 41.56 36.30
C GLU A 46 -18.72 40.79 35.14
N THR A 47 -19.92 41.18 34.74
CA THR A 47 -20.62 40.59 33.58
C THR A 47 -19.85 40.87 32.28
N LEU A 48 -19.40 42.11 32.07
CA LEU A 48 -18.61 42.48 30.88
C LEU A 48 -17.25 41.77 30.84
N GLN A 49 -16.58 41.62 31.98
CA GLN A 49 -15.33 40.87 32.09
C GLN A 49 -15.52 39.39 31.74
N SER A 50 -16.59 38.77 32.24
CA SER A 50 -16.92 37.38 31.91
C SER A 50 -17.19 37.19 30.42
N ASN A 51 -17.92 38.12 29.80
CA ASN A 51 -18.17 38.10 28.36
C ASN A 51 -16.89 38.27 27.54
N LEU A 52 -15.97 39.13 27.98
CA LEU A 52 -14.68 39.35 27.30
C LEU A 52 -13.81 38.08 27.34
N ILE A 53 -13.77 37.38 28.48
CA ILE A 53 -13.05 36.11 28.63
C ILE A 53 -13.66 35.04 27.70
N ALA A 54 -14.99 34.96 27.63
CA ALA A 54 -15.68 34.02 26.74
C ALA A 54 -15.38 34.33 25.26
N MET A 55 -15.39 35.60 24.86
CA MET A 55 -15.02 36.03 23.51
C MET A 55 -13.55 35.72 23.18
N ALA A 56 -12.62 35.98 24.08
CA ALA A 56 -11.21 35.65 23.89
C ALA A 56 -11.00 34.14 23.73
N THR A 57 -11.69 33.33 24.52
CA THR A 57 -11.64 31.87 24.43
C THR A 57 -12.18 31.39 23.08
N TYR A 58 -13.30 31.95 22.62
CA TYR A 58 -13.88 31.60 21.32
C TYR A 58 -12.96 32.02 20.15
N HIS A 59 -12.31 33.18 20.25
CA HIS A 59 -11.35 33.63 19.25
C HIS A 59 -10.16 32.66 19.14
N GLN A 60 -9.60 32.23 20.28
CA GLN A 60 -8.52 31.24 20.29
C GLN A 60 -8.93 29.92 19.62
N GLN A 61 -10.14 29.43 19.92
CA GLN A 61 -10.67 28.22 19.28
C GLN A 61 -10.81 28.36 17.76
N LEU A 62 -11.21 29.55 17.26
CA LEU A 62 -11.28 29.83 15.83
C LEU A 62 -9.89 29.88 15.18
N GLU A 63 -8.90 30.46 15.86
CA GLU A 63 -7.51 30.50 15.39
C GLU A 63 -6.92 29.10 15.29
N ASP A 64 -7.11 28.26 16.31
CA ASP A 64 -6.64 26.87 16.32
C ASP A 64 -7.30 26.07 15.19
N ALA A 65 -8.63 26.21 15.02
CA ALA A 65 -9.37 25.54 13.94
C ALA A 65 -8.93 26.01 12.54
N LEU A 66 -8.59 27.30 12.39
CA LEU A 66 -8.07 27.85 11.14
C LEU A 66 -6.66 27.31 10.84
N GLY A 67 -5.80 27.21 11.86
CA GLY A 67 -4.48 26.59 11.75
C GLY A 67 -4.56 25.14 11.26
N ASP A 68 -5.43 24.34 11.89
CA ASP A 68 -5.67 22.95 11.49
C ASP A 68 -6.14 22.81 10.04
N GLU A 69 -6.99 23.72 9.54
CA GLU A 69 -7.49 23.67 8.17
C GLU A 69 -6.43 24.12 7.15
N LEU A 70 -5.59 25.10 7.50
CA LEU A 70 -4.44 25.50 6.68
C LEU A 70 -3.43 24.35 6.53
N ASP A 71 -3.09 23.67 7.62
CA ASP A 71 -2.21 22.49 7.61
C ASP A 71 -2.78 21.35 6.74
N LYS A 72 -4.09 21.09 6.84
CA LYS A 72 -4.77 20.10 5.98
C LYS A 72 -4.71 20.51 4.51
N ARG A 73 -4.89 21.79 4.19
CA ARG A 73 -4.85 22.32 2.82
C ARG A 73 -3.44 22.20 2.23
N GLU A 74 -2.40 22.53 2.99
CA GLU A 74 -1.02 22.40 2.54
C GLU A 74 -0.67 20.92 2.26
N LYS A 75 -1.06 20.00 3.15
CA LYS A 75 -0.92 18.55 2.92
C LYS A 75 -1.63 18.09 1.64
N ARG A 76 -2.86 18.57 1.38
CA ARG A 76 -3.61 18.26 0.14
C ARG A 76 -2.90 18.79 -1.12
N GLU A 77 -2.34 20.00 -1.08
CA GLU A 77 -1.62 20.57 -2.23
C GLU A 77 -0.28 19.87 -2.48
N LEU A 78 0.45 19.48 -1.42
CA LEU A 78 1.64 18.66 -1.53
C LEU A 78 1.33 17.30 -2.17
N GLU A 79 0.25 16.65 -1.73
CA GLU A 79 -0.21 15.39 -2.29
C GLU A 79 -0.64 15.53 -3.76
N LYS A 80 -1.34 16.62 -4.10
CA LYS A 80 -1.69 16.92 -5.49
C LYS A 80 -0.46 17.10 -6.38
N LYS A 81 0.57 17.81 -5.91
CA LYS A 81 1.86 17.95 -6.62
C LYS A 81 2.56 16.61 -6.79
N ARG A 82 2.54 15.75 -5.76
CA ARG A 82 3.08 14.38 -5.82
C ARG A 82 2.36 13.51 -6.84
N ILE A 83 1.02 13.49 -6.83
CA ILE A 83 0.23 12.73 -7.81
C ILE A 83 0.53 13.21 -9.24
N LEU A 84 0.71 14.52 -9.43
CA LEU A 84 1.08 15.10 -10.73
C LEU A 84 2.51 14.74 -11.15
N SER A 85 3.45 14.55 -10.22
CA SER A 85 4.82 14.13 -10.55
C SER A 85 4.91 12.65 -10.92
N ILE A 86 4.09 11.78 -10.31
CA ILE A 86 4.02 10.35 -10.65
C ILE A 86 3.73 10.13 -12.15
N LYS A 87 3.04 11.07 -12.81
CA LYS A 87 2.73 11.01 -14.25
C LYS A 87 3.94 11.13 -15.20
N ARG A 88 5.17 11.33 -14.70
CA ARG A 88 6.34 11.56 -15.57
C ARG A 88 7.59 10.75 -15.21
N ASP A 89 7.58 10.00 -14.11
CA ASP A 89 8.78 9.31 -13.64
C ASP A 89 8.81 7.85 -14.10
N THR A 90 9.53 7.60 -15.20
CA THR A 90 9.96 6.25 -15.57
C THR A 90 11.17 5.82 -14.73
N PRO A 91 11.42 4.52 -14.55
CA PRO A 91 12.59 4.06 -13.82
C PRO A 91 13.89 4.54 -14.47
N SER A 92 14.87 4.96 -13.67
CA SER A 92 16.11 5.53 -14.19
C SER A 92 16.91 4.56 -15.08
N TYR A 93 16.76 3.25 -14.86
CA TYR A 93 17.42 2.20 -15.65
C TYR A 93 16.79 1.98 -17.04
N TRP A 94 15.68 2.65 -17.37
CA TRP A 94 15.16 2.65 -18.75
C TRP A 94 16.01 3.50 -19.71
N GLY A 95 16.91 4.33 -19.16
CA GLY A 95 17.78 5.21 -19.92
C GLY A 95 17.05 6.44 -20.50
N PRO A 96 17.78 7.36 -21.15
CA PRO A 96 17.24 8.64 -21.62
C PRO A 96 16.18 8.48 -22.72
N ASN A 97 16.25 7.40 -23.50
CA ASN A 97 15.37 7.16 -24.66
C ASN A 97 14.08 6.44 -24.26
N ALA A 98 13.74 6.41 -22.97
CA ALA A 98 12.54 5.75 -22.45
C ALA A 98 11.23 6.29 -23.03
N PHE A 99 11.22 7.53 -23.49
CA PHE A 99 10.04 8.25 -23.95
C PHE A 99 9.88 8.27 -25.48
N GLU A 100 10.80 7.68 -26.24
CA GLU A 100 10.75 7.70 -27.71
C GLU A 100 9.62 6.80 -28.24
N GLN A 101 9.30 5.72 -27.53
CA GLN A 101 8.24 4.79 -27.88
C GLN A 101 7.45 4.38 -26.63
N PRO A 102 6.11 4.27 -26.70
CA PRO A 102 5.28 3.92 -25.54
C PRO A 102 5.50 2.48 -25.07
N TYR A 103 5.97 1.60 -25.96
CA TYR A 103 6.28 0.22 -25.66
C TYR A 103 7.57 -0.21 -26.37
N ARG A 104 8.47 -0.88 -25.65
CA ARG A 104 9.58 -1.63 -26.21
C ARG A 104 10.02 -2.77 -25.30
N GLU A 105 10.60 -3.80 -25.91
CA GLU A 105 11.32 -4.87 -25.22
C GLU A 105 12.83 -4.63 -25.43
N VAL A 106 13.57 -4.44 -24.34
CA VAL A 106 15.01 -4.18 -24.38
C VAL A 106 15.75 -5.46 -24.06
N ASP A 107 16.53 -5.95 -25.03
CA ASP A 107 17.39 -7.11 -24.84
C ASP A 107 18.43 -6.83 -23.74
N ILE A 108 18.43 -7.67 -22.71
CA ILE A 108 19.43 -7.60 -21.66
C ILE A 108 20.65 -8.40 -22.12
N GLN A 109 21.79 -7.72 -22.17
CA GLN A 109 23.06 -8.30 -22.63
C GLN A 109 23.40 -9.57 -21.82
N ILE A 110 23.61 -10.68 -22.52
CA ILE A 110 24.01 -11.96 -21.92
C ILE A 110 25.30 -11.78 -21.13
N GLY A 111 25.32 -12.31 -19.91
CA GLY A 111 26.46 -12.21 -18.98
C GLY A 111 26.57 -10.88 -18.23
N SER A 112 25.72 -9.89 -18.52
CA SER A 112 25.60 -8.68 -17.69
C SER A 112 25.13 -9.02 -16.27
N ALA A 113 25.37 -8.13 -15.31
CA ALA A 113 24.93 -8.34 -13.93
C ALA A 113 23.39 -8.47 -13.81
N GLU A 114 22.63 -7.69 -14.60
CA GLU A 114 21.17 -7.80 -14.69
C GLU A 114 20.76 -9.17 -15.22
N PHE A 115 21.36 -9.62 -16.33
CA PHE A 115 21.10 -10.96 -16.90
C PHE A 115 21.37 -12.07 -15.88
N ASN A 116 22.52 -12.02 -15.21
CA ASN A 116 22.96 -13.05 -14.28
C ASN A 116 22.03 -13.14 -13.07
N ILE A 117 21.58 -12.00 -12.54
CA ILE A 117 20.69 -11.98 -11.36
C ILE A 117 19.30 -12.49 -11.68
N ILE A 118 18.73 -12.09 -12.81
CA ILE A 118 17.42 -12.58 -13.23
C ILE A 118 17.48 -14.08 -13.57
N SER A 119 18.56 -14.53 -14.24
CA SER A 119 18.78 -15.95 -14.53
C SER A 119 18.97 -16.78 -13.27
N GLN A 120 19.69 -16.24 -12.30
CA GLN A 120 19.91 -16.86 -11.00
C GLN A 120 18.61 -16.92 -10.20
N LEU A 121 17.82 -15.85 -10.14
CA LEU A 121 16.52 -15.82 -9.47
C LEU A 121 15.57 -16.89 -10.05
N LEU A 122 15.57 -17.06 -11.38
CA LEU A 122 14.79 -18.10 -12.03
C LEU A 122 15.21 -19.51 -11.57
N ASN A 123 16.51 -19.79 -11.48
CA ASN A 123 17.01 -21.12 -11.13
C ASN A 123 16.99 -21.42 -9.62
N ASP A 124 17.27 -20.44 -8.77
CA ASP A 124 17.31 -20.60 -7.31
C ASP A 124 15.92 -20.82 -6.69
N THR A 125 14.87 -20.52 -7.45
CA THR A 125 13.47 -20.69 -7.03
C THR A 125 12.81 -21.94 -7.63
N ILE A 126 13.60 -22.84 -8.21
CA ILE A 126 13.14 -24.18 -8.62
C ILE A 126 12.86 -25.03 -7.38
N ALA A 127 11.71 -25.71 -7.39
CA ALA A 127 11.29 -26.63 -6.34
C ALA A 127 10.68 -27.90 -6.96
N VAL A 128 10.59 -28.96 -6.17
CA VAL A 128 10.12 -30.29 -6.61
C VAL A 128 8.61 -30.45 -6.43
N HIS A 129 7.90 -30.59 -7.54
CA HIS A 129 6.45 -30.73 -7.59
C HIS A 129 6.03 -32.20 -7.77
N ASP A 130 4.74 -32.51 -7.68
CA ASP A 130 4.23 -33.88 -7.79
C ASP A 130 4.15 -34.40 -9.25
N HIS A 131 5.19 -34.14 -10.06
CA HIS A 131 5.52 -34.69 -11.40
C HIS A 131 4.42 -34.70 -12.48
N LYS A 132 3.43 -33.81 -12.42
CA LYS A 132 2.32 -33.80 -13.40
C LYS A 132 2.47 -32.80 -14.56
N PHE A 133 3.02 -31.62 -14.30
CA PHE A 133 3.00 -30.49 -15.24
C PHE A 133 4.32 -29.72 -15.19
N GLY A 134 4.64 -29.01 -16.27
CA GLY A 134 5.90 -28.26 -16.35
C GLY A 134 7.15 -29.14 -16.46
N THR A 135 6.97 -30.43 -16.78
CA THR A 135 8.06 -31.43 -16.76
C THR A 135 8.91 -31.41 -18.04
N ILE A 136 10.06 -32.06 -17.99
CA ILE A 136 10.83 -32.51 -19.15
C ILE A 136 11.02 -34.03 -19.02
N TYR A 137 10.62 -34.80 -20.03
CA TYR A 137 10.62 -36.27 -19.98
C TYR A 137 9.92 -36.84 -18.74
N ARG A 138 8.80 -36.21 -18.32
CA ARG A 138 8.02 -36.55 -17.12
C ARG A 138 8.78 -36.42 -15.80
N LYS A 139 9.88 -35.69 -15.78
CA LYS A 139 10.63 -35.31 -14.58
C LYS A 139 10.53 -33.81 -14.38
N ASP A 140 10.59 -33.37 -13.13
CA ASP A 140 10.72 -31.94 -12.86
C ASP A 140 12.04 -31.43 -13.44
N PRO A 141 12.05 -30.22 -14.02
CA PRO A 141 13.29 -29.60 -14.46
C PRO A 141 14.21 -29.33 -13.25
N THR A 142 15.48 -29.67 -13.40
CA THR A 142 16.53 -29.36 -12.41
C THR A 142 17.17 -28.01 -12.69
N GLU A 143 17.04 -27.52 -13.93
CA GLU A 143 17.59 -26.25 -14.39
C GLU A 143 16.70 -25.65 -15.49
N PHE A 144 16.65 -24.31 -15.51
CA PHE A 144 16.15 -23.52 -16.62
C PHE A 144 17.34 -22.84 -17.33
N ILE A 145 17.68 -23.35 -18.51
CA ILE A 145 18.74 -22.79 -19.35
C ILE A 145 18.21 -21.51 -19.98
N VAL A 146 18.61 -20.37 -19.42
CA VAL A 146 18.17 -19.04 -19.88
C VAL A 146 18.85 -18.71 -21.21
N MET A 147 18.02 -18.39 -22.21
CA MET A 147 18.45 -18.06 -23.56
C MET A 147 18.53 -16.54 -23.74
N ASN A 148 17.44 -15.84 -23.41
CA ASN A 148 17.31 -14.40 -23.54
C ASN A 148 16.51 -13.83 -22.36
N ILE A 149 16.78 -12.59 -22.01
CA ILE A 149 15.96 -11.81 -21.08
C ILE A 149 15.65 -10.49 -21.76
N HIS A 150 14.36 -10.15 -21.83
CA HIS A 150 13.90 -8.87 -22.34
C HIS A 150 13.32 -8.06 -21.18
N ARG A 151 13.81 -6.84 -20.99
CA ARG A 151 13.20 -5.88 -20.07
C ARG A 151 12.08 -5.15 -20.79
N VAL A 152 10.88 -5.25 -20.24
CA VAL A 152 9.70 -4.59 -20.77
C VAL A 152 9.73 -3.14 -20.34
N GLN A 153 9.59 -2.23 -21.30
CA GLN A 153 9.39 -0.82 -21.07
C GLN A 153 8.05 -0.41 -21.69
N ASN A 154 7.02 -0.33 -20.86
CA ASN A 154 5.68 0.10 -21.27
C ASN A 154 5.27 1.29 -20.40
N ASP A 155 5.29 2.49 -20.97
CA ASP A 155 5.05 3.74 -20.23
C ASP A 155 3.66 3.75 -19.59
N LYS A 156 2.62 3.38 -20.34
CA LYS A 156 1.24 3.33 -19.87
C LYS A 156 1.09 2.38 -18.69
N LEU A 157 1.55 1.14 -18.83
CA LEU A 157 1.44 0.14 -17.76
C LEU A 157 2.27 0.53 -16.54
N TRP A 158 3.42 1.16 -16.75
CA TRP A 158 4.24 1.67 -15.65
C TRP A 158 3.51 2.77 -14.86
N HIS A 159 2.87 3.72 -15.55
CA HIS A 159 2.10 4.76 -14.87
C HIS A 159 0.88 4.21 -14.13
N GLU A 160 0.14 3.28 -14.75
CA GLU A 160 -0.98 2.59 -14.08
C GLU A 160 -0.51 1.85 -12.83
N TYR A 161 0.65 1.20 -12.92
CA TYR A 161 1.29 0.50 -11.81
C TYR A 161 1.72 1.43 -10.68
N CYS A 162 2.48 2.49 -10.98
CA CYS A 162 2.91 3.47 -9.98
C CYS A 162 1.74 4.16 -9.31
N PHE A 163 0.69 4.50 -10.07
CA PHE A 163 -0.52 5.08 -9.51
C PHE A 163 -1.22 4.12 -8.55
N LYS A 164 -1.39 2.84 -8.94
CA LYS A 164 -1.99 1.83 -8.05
C LYS A 164 -1.15 1.58 -6.80
N LYS A 165 0.18 1.55 -6.93
CA LYS A 165 1.12 1.45 -5.81
C LYS A 165 0.90 2.59 -4.81
N GLU A 166 0.84 3.83 -5.28
CA GLU A 166 0.58 4.99 -4.42
C GLU A 166 -0.80 4.94 -3.77
N GLN A 167 -1.84 4.52 -4.49
CA GLN A 167 -3.18 4.32 -3.92
C GLN A 167 -3.18 3.33 -2.75
N ILE A 168 -2.44 2.22 -2.87
CA ILE A 168 -2.32 1.22 -1.81
C ILE A 168 -1.54 1.78 -0.62
N ILE A 169 -0.40 2.46 -0.88
CA ILE A 169 0.39 3.10 0.17
C ILE A 169 -0.47 4.09 0.98
N GLU A 170 -1.25 4.93 0.30
CA GLU A 170 -2.12 5.91 0.95
C GLU A 170 -3.32 5.30 1.67
N ARG A 171 -3.91 4.24 1.12
CA ARG A 171 -5.00 3.49 1.76
C ARG A 171 -4.61 2.98 3.16
N HIS A 172 -3.33 2.76 3.39
CA HIS A 172 -2.77 2.32 4.68
C HIS A 172 -2.09 3.44 5.46
N ASN A 173 -2.44 4.71 5.18
CA ASN A 173 -1.88 5.90 5.82
C ASN A 173 -0.35 5.91 5.79
N ARG A 174 0.25 5.37 4.72
CA ARG A 174 1.70 5.22 4.56
C ARG A 174 2.38 4.44 5.70
N ASN A 175 1.63 3.60 6.42
CA ASN A 175 2.09 2.84 7.57
C ASN A 175 1.81 1.33 7.40
N LEU A 176 1.93 0.83 6.17
CA LEU A 176 1.68 -0.57 5.85
C LEU A 176 2.57 -1.52 6.68
N LYS A 177 3.79 -1.11 7.03
CA LYS A 177 4.71 -1.87 7.91
C LYS A 177 4.12 -2.23 9.28
N ALA A 178 3.15 -1.46 9.78
CA ALA A 178 2.49 -1.74 11.05
C ALA A 178 1.45 -2.87 10.95
N CYS A 179 0.96 -3.18 9.74
CA CYS A 179 -0.02 -4.24 9.51
C CYS A 179 0.56 -5.62 9.88
N ALA A 180 -0.31 -6.49 10.41
CA ALA A 180 0.08 -7.85 10.82
C ALA A 180 0.65 -8.68 9.66
N SER A 181 0.11 -8.47 8.45
CA SER A 181 0.55 -9.08 7.20
C SER A 181 2.00 -8.70 6.86
N SER A 182 2.36 -7.43 6.94
CA SER A 182 3.74 -6.96 6.71
C SER A 182 4.72 -7.54 7.72
N LYS A 183 4.36 -7.55 9.02
CA LYS A 183 5.16 -8.19 10.07
C LYS A 183 5.32 -9.69 9.83
N TYR A 184 4.30 -10.33 9.29
CA TYR A 184 4.37 -11.74 8.91
C TYR A 184 5.36 -11.96 7.76
N LEU A 185 5.30 -11.13 6.71
CA LEU A 185 6.23 -11.20 5.58
C LEU A 185 7.68 -10.90 5.97
N GLU A 186 7.91 -10.05 6.96
CA GLU A 186 9.25 -9.81 7.53
C GLU A 186 9.82 -11.06 8.21
N ASN A 187 9.00 -11.77 9.00
CA ASN A 187 9.40 -13.00 9.69
C ASN A 187 9.51 -14.21 8.74
N TYR A 188 8.73 -14.21 7.67
CA TYR A 188 8.70 -15.27 6.67
C TYR A 188 8.87 -14.67 5.27
N PRO A 189 10.08 -14.21 4.91
CA PRO A 189 10.32 -13.51 3.65
C PRO A 189 10.10 -14.42 2.45
N PHE A 190 9.72 -13.80 1.34
CA PHE A 190 9.68 -14.46 0.04
C PHE A 190 11.07 -14.94 -0.39
N LEU A 191 11.11 -15.95 -1.26
CA LEU A 191 12.33 -16.35 -1.96
C LEU A 191 12.84 -15.26 -2.91
N THR A 192 11.93 -14.41 -3.37
CA THR A 192 12.22 -13.27 -4.23
C THR A 192 12.46 -12.00 -3.41
N PRO A 193 13.23 -11.04 -3.93
CA PRO A 193 13.58 -9.81 -3.20
C PRO A 193 12.37 -8.93 -2.87
N LEU A 194 12.40 -8.31 -1.69
CA LEU A 194 11.54 -7.17 -1.33
C LEU A 194 12.09 -5.90 -2.00
N LEU A 195 11.25 -5.23 -2.78
CA LEU A 195 11.61 -4.06 -3.57
C LEU A 195 11.19 -2.74 -2.88
N ASP A 196 10.03 -2.74 -2.22
CA ASP A 196 9.54 -1.58 -1.46
C ASP A 196 8.67 -2.04 -0.29
N ILE A 197 9.16 -1.82 0.92
CA ILE A 197 8.48 -2.16 2.17
C ILE A 197 7.17 -1.38 2.37
N ASN A 198 7.06 -0.18 1.81
CA ASN A 198 5.87 0.66 2.01
C ASN A 198 4.64 0.12 1.26
N ALA A 199 4.87 -0.75 0.28
CA ALA A 199 3.82 -1.34 -0.55
C ALA A 199 3.79 -2.88 -0.48
N ASN A 200 4.70 -3.51 0.29
CA ASN A 200 4.99 -4.94 0.18
C ASN A 200 5.21 -5.33 -1.30
N GLU A 201 6.12 -4.62 -1.97
CA GLU A 201 6.43 -4.84 -3.38
C GLU A 201 7.46 -5.96 -3.55
N TYR A 202 7.17 -6.97 -4.36
CA TYR A 202 8.05 -8.10 -4.63
C TYR A 202 8.14 -8.39 -6.13
N TRP A 203 9.20 -9.08 -6.52
CA TRP A 203 9.21 -9.80 -7.79
C TRP A 203 8.49 -11.14 -7.68
N LEU A 204 7.65 -11.48 -8.64
CA LEU A 204 6.95 -12.78 -8.68
C LEU A 204 6.79 -13.27 -10.11
N PHE A 205 6.82 -14.59 -10.30
CA PHE A 205 6.74 -15.22 -11.61
C PHE A 205 5.29 -15.47 -12.05
N HIS A 206 5.04 -15.35 -13.34
CA HIS A 206 3.79 -15.74 -14.00
C HIS A 206 4.10 -16.61 -15.22
N GLY A 207 3.47 -17.79 -15.27
CA GLY A 207 3.49 -18.66 -16.45
C GLY A 207 2.14 -18.60 -17.16
N CYS A 208 2.17 -18.46 -18.48
CA CYS A 208 0.98 -18.39 -19.31
C CYS A 208 1.21 -19.07 -20.66
N ASP A 209 0.14 -19.13 -21.48
CA ASP A 209 0.26 -19.52 -22.88
C ASP A 209 0.99 -18.43 -23.68
N GLN A 210 1.90 -18.84 -24.57
CA GLN A 210 2.65 -17.95 -25.46
C GLN A 210 1.70 -17.05 -26.29
N ALA A 211 0.51 -17.55 -26.65
CA ALA A 211 -0.49 -16.79 -27.39
C ALA A 211 -1.06 -15.59 -26.60
N ILE A 212 -1.01 -15.65 -25.26
CA ILE A 212 -1.52 -14.59 -24.38
C ILE A 212 -0.42 -13.58 -24.00
N LEU A 213 0.85 -13.99 -24.10
CA LEU A 213 1.99 -13.18 -23.69
C LEU A 213 1.99 -11.76 -24.32
N PRO A 214 1.80 -11.56 -25.64
CA PRO A 214 1.77 -10.21 -26.21
C PRO A 214 0.71 -9.32 -25.57
N PHE A 215 -0.47 -9.86 -25.27
CA PHE A 215 -1.54 -9.09 -24.62
C PHE A 215 -1.14 -8.63 -23.21
N LEU A 216 -0.50 -9.49 -22.43
CA LEU A 216 -0.02 -9.14 -21.09
C LEU A 216 1.04 -8.02 -21.13
N LEU A 217 1.95 -8.06 -22.10
CA LEU A 217 3.03 -7.07 -22.21
C LEU A 217 2.54 -5.71 -22.73
N HIS A 218 1.57 -5.72 -23.65
CA HIS A 218 1.06 -4.48 -24.27
C HIS A 218 -0.09 -3.85 -23.47
N SER A 219 -1.00 -4.67 -22.95
CA SER A 219 -2.26 -4.24 -22.34
C SER A 219 -2.34 -4.46 -20.84
N GLY A 220 -1.37 -5.17 -20.25
CA GLY A 220 -1.41 -5.58 -18.85
C GLY A 220 -2.33 -6.78 -18.63
N TYR A 221 -2.33 -7.29 -17.39
CA TYR A 221 -3.28 -8.34 -17.01
C TYR A 221 -4.65 -7.73 -16.70
N ASP A 222 -5.70 -8.52 -16.93
CA ASP A 222 -7.08 -8.14 -16.64
C ASP A 222 -7.76 -9.21 -15.76
N PRO A 223 -7.99 -8.94 -14.46
CA PRO A 223 -8.68 -9.84 -13.55
C PRO A 223 -10.10 -10.24 -14.01
N ARG A 224 -10.75 -9.45 -14.87
CA ARG A 224 -12.11 -9.73 -15.35
C ARG A 224 -12.15 -10.95 -16.26
N VAL A 225 -11.11 -11.17 -17.05
CA VAL A 225 -10.98 -12.31 -17.96
C VAL A 225 -10.15 -13.45 -17.38
N SER A 226 -9.66 -13.30 -16.14
CA SER A 226 -8.92 -14.37 -15.45
C SER A 226 -9.79 -15.60 -15.19
N SER A 227 -9.15 -16.77 -15.17
CA SER A 227 -9.82 -18.04 -14.91
C SER A 227 -10.58 -18.01 -13.60
N LEU A 228 -11.84 -18.44 -13.65
CA LEU A 228 -12.71 -18.57 -12.49
C LEU A 228 -12.46 -19.83 -11.67
N ASP A 229 -11.58 -20.69 -12.13
CA ASP A 229 -11.34 -22.01 -11.56
C ASP A 229 -10.14 -22.08 -10.62
N GLY A 230 -9.42 -20.96 -10.46
CA GLY A 230 -8.39 -20.80 -9.45
C GLY A 230 -8.90 -21.09 -8.04
N MET A 231 -8.01 -21.59 -7.18
CA MET A 231 -8.35 -21.92 -5.79
C MET A 231 -8.91 -20.72 -5.05
N PHE A 232 -8.34 -19.54 -5.28
CA PHE A 232 -8.75 -18.24 -4.73
C PHE A 232 -9.65 -17.43 -5.68
N GLY A 233 -10.38 -18.10 -6.57
CA GLY A 233 -11.35 -17.46 -7.46
C GLY A 233 -10.72 -16.80 -8.70
N GLY A 234 -11.46 -15.88 -9.30
CA GLY A 234 -11.06 -15.15 -10.50
C GLY A 234 -10.16 -13.97 -10.16
N GLY A 235 -8.85 -14.21 -10.19
CA GLY A 235 -7.81 -13.20 -10.00
C GLY A 235 -6.55 -13.54 -10.78
N PHE A 236 -5.55 -12.66 -10.70
CA PHE A 236 -4.27 -12.82 -11.37
C PHE A 236 -3.27 -13.51 -10.43
N TYR A 237 -2.82 -14.70 -10.83
CA TYR A 237 -1.98 -15.58 -10.01
C TYR A 237 -0.51 -15.39 -10.32
N LEU A 238 0.29 -15.20 -9.28
CA LEU A 238 1.73 -15.08 -9.30
C LEU A 238 2.33 -16.07 -8.28
N ALA A 239 3.59 -16.47 -8.47
CA ALA A 239 4.28 -17.35 -7.52
C ALA A 239 5.72 -16.90 -7.29
N GLU A 240 6.24 -17.16 -6.09
CA GLU A 240 7.66 -16.90 -5.80
C GLU A 240 8.57 -17.96 -6.42
N ASN A 241 8.06 -19.20 -6.55
CA ASN A 241 8.76 -20.29 -7.21
C ASN A 241 8.57 -20.22 -8.72
N SER A 242 9.65 -20.03 -9.46
CA SER A 242 9.67 -20.11 -10.93
C SER A 242 9.07 -21.43 -11.44
N SER A 243 9.44 -22.54 -10.79
CA SER A 243 8.97 -23.88 -11.10
C SER A 243 7.45 -24.03 -10.96
N LYS A 244 6.82 -23.30 -10.02
CA LYS A 244 5.36 -23.31 -9.85
C LYS A 244 4.68 -22.62 -11.03
N SER A 245 5.15 -21.43 -11.40
CA SER A 245 4.66 -20.71 -12.57
C SER A 245 4.93 -21.47 -13.87
N ASN A 246 6.04 -22.19 -13.98
CA ASN A 246 6.35 -23.06 -15.11
C ASN A 246 5.30 -24.18 -15.35
N GLN A 247 4.59 -24.65 -14.32
CA GLN A 247 3.50 -25.63 -14.47
C GLN A 247 2.31 -25.10 -15.28
N TYR A 248 2.21 -23.79 -15.45
CA TYR A 248 1.13 -23.13 -16.18
C TYR A 248 1.50 -22.79 -17.63
N ILE A 249 2.75 -23.05 -18.06
CA ILE A 249 3.21 -22.78 -19.43
C ILE A 249 3.00 -24.04 -20.29
N PRO A 250 2.06 -24.03 -21.25
CA PRO A 250 1.91 -25.11 -22.22
C PRO A 250 3.17 -25.23 -23.07
N CYS A 251 3.51 -26.46 -23.47
CA CYS A 251 4.58 -26.75 -24.39
C CYS A 251 4.30 -26.13 -25.76
N PRO A 252 5.10 -25.16 -26.24
CA PRO A 252 4.84 -24.49 -27.51
C PRO A 252 4.81 -25.44 -28.72
N GLY A 253 5.53 -26.58 -28.65
CA GLY A 253 5.54 -27.57 -29.71
C GLY A 253 4.27 -28.44 -29.83
N CYS A 254 3.54 -28.71 -28.74
CA CYS A 254 2.38 -29.63 -28.77
C CYS A 254 1.15 -29.15 -28.00
N GLY A 255 1.20 -27.98 -27.38
CA GLY A 255 0.12 -27.40 -26.59
C GLY A 255 -0.20 -28.13 -25.28
N ALA A 256 0.57 -29.14 -24.86
CA ALA A 256 0.33 -29.91 -23.64
C ALA A 256 1.27 -29.49 -22.48
N ASN A 257 1.42 -30.33 -21.46
CA ASN A 257 2.38 -30.19 -20.35
C ASN A 257 2.16 -29.01 -19.40
N SER A 258 0.90 -28.59 -19.25
CA SER A 258 0.50 -27.55 -18.31
C SER A 258 -0.73 -27.96 -17.52
N ILE A 259 -0.94 -27.31 -16.38
CA ILE A 259 -2.12 -27.51 -15.52
C ILE A 259 -3.43 -27.36 -16.32
N PHE A 260 -3.49 -26.41 -17.25
CA PHE A 260 -4.69 -26.14 -18.05
C PHE A 260 -5.00 -27.23 -19.09
N THR A 261 -3.99 -27.98 -19.53
CA THR A 261 -4.11 -28.94 -20.63
C THR A 261 -4.30 -30.37 -20.13
N GLY A 262 -4.01 -30.64 -18.86
CA GLY A 262 -4.27 -31.92 -18.20
C GLY A 262 -3.47 -33.11 -18.74
N SER A 263 -2.52 -32.90 -19.66
CA SER A 263 -1.73 -33.96 -20.30
C SER A 263 -0.24 -33.60 -20.34
N GLY A 264 0.64 -34.61 -20.35
CA GLY A 264 2.09 -34.40 -20.44
C GLY A 264 2.56 -34.04 -21.86
N CYS A 265 3.81 -33.59 -21.99
CA CYS A 265 4.41 -33.26 -23.29
C CYS A 265 4.51 -34.50 -24.19
N LYS A 266 4.20 -34.32 -25.48
CA LYS A 266 4.27 -35.36 -26.51
C LYS A 266 5.44 -35.19 -27.49
N CYS A 267 6.20 -34.11 -27.35
CA CYS A 267 7.34 -33.85 -28.22
C CYS A 267 8.50 -34.82 -27.92
N HIS A 268 9.19 -35.26 -28.98
CA HIS A 268 10.36 -36.14 -28.87
C HIS A 268 11.64 -35.40 -28.47
N ASN A 269 11.78 -34.13 -28.85
CA ASN A 269 12.95 -33.30 -28.58
C ASN A 269 12.56 -32.18 -27.60
N GLN A 270 12.38 -32.53 -26.32
CA GLN A 270 11.86 -31.60 -25.31
C GLN A 270 12.91 -30.57 -24.86
N GLU A 271 14.19 -30.92 -24.91
CA GLU A 271 15.33 -30.09 -24.51
C GLU A 271 15.49 -28.85 -25.40
N ASN A 272 15.07 -28.91 -26.66
CA ASN A 272 15.20 -27.77 -27.58
C ASN A 272 14.00 -26.82 -27.58
N ILE A 273 12.93 -27.16 -26.85
CA ILE A 273 11.72 -26.34 -26.78
C ILE A 273 11.98 -25.11 -25.93
N LYS A 274 11.78 -23.94 -26.54
CA LYS A 274 11.86 -22.65 -25.87
C LYS A 274 10.54 -22.34 -25.18
N PHE A 275 10.61 -21.85 -23.95
CA PHE A 275 9.49 -21.41 -23.14
C PHE A 275 9.71 -19.95 -22.74
N SER A 276 8.62 -19.23 -22.46
CA SER A 276 8.68 -17.87 -21.90
C SER A 276 7.96 -17.82 -20.56
N ILE A 277 8.57 -17.15 -19.58
CA ILE A 277 7.97 -16.85 -18.27
C ILE A 277 8.14 -15.36 -17.99
N VAL A 278 7.18 -14.75 -17.29
CA VAL A 278 7.21 -13.31 -16.99
C VAL A 278 7.53 -13.10 -15.52
N LEU A 279 8.47 -12.20 -15.24
CA LEU A 279 8.74 -11.70 -13.89
C LEU A 279 8.03 -10.35 -13.71
N TYR A 280 7.08 -10.31 -12.78
CA TYR A 280 6.31 -9.11 -12.46
C TYR A 280 6.87 -8.42 -11.24
N ARG A 281 6.87 -7.08 -11.23
CA ARG A 281 6.77 -6.31 -9.98
C ARG A 281 5.34 -6.36 -9.50
N ALA A 282 5.10 -6.79 -8.27
CA ALA A 282 3.76 -6.90 -7.71
C ALA A 282 3.68 -6.20 -6.36
N VAL A 283 2.65 -5.36 -6.19
CA VAL A 283 2.33 -4.68 -4.94
C VAL A 283 1.27 -5.48 -4.20
N LEU A 284 1.66 -6.04 -3.04
CA LEU A 284 0.79 -6.93 -2.27
C LEU A 284 -0.11 -6.17 -1.30
N GLY A 285 0.29 -4.99 -0.84
CA GLY A 285 -0.44 -4.22 0.17
C GLY A 285 -0.62 -5.00 1.48
N ASP A 286 -1.76 -4.82 2.15
CA ASP A 286 -2.18 -5.57 3.32
C ASP A 286 -2.78 -6.91 2.88
N VAL A 287 -1.88 -7.89 2.70
CA VAL A 287 -2.19 -9.20 2.13
C VAL A 287 -2.94 -10.09 3.12
N HIS A 288 -3.99 -10.78 2.64
CA HIS A 288 -4.66 -11.82 3.40
C HIS A 288 -3.85 -13.12 3.36
N ILE A 289 -3.33 -13.55 4.52
CA ILE A 289 -2.55 -14.79 4.63
C ILE A 289 -3.50 -16.00 4.79
N ALA A 290 -3.71 -16.74 3.70
CA ALA A 290 -4.54 -17.94 3.67
C ALA A 290 -3.70 -19.18 3.93
N ARG A 291 -3.65 -19.61 5.21
CA ARG A 291 -2.88 -20.78 5.68
C ARG A 291 -3.60 -22.13 5.50
N GLU A 292 -4.91 -22.05 5.34
CA GLU A 292 -5.80 -23.19 5.13
C GLU A 292 -6.77 -22.87 3.99
N TYR A 293 -7.04 -23.86 3.14
CA TYR A 293 -7.89 -23.68 1.98
C TYR A 293 -9.36 -24.01 2.29
N ASP A 294 -10.20 -22.98 2.29
CA ASP A 294 -11.66 -23.12 2.27
C ASP A 294 -12.20 -22.79 0.86
N LYS A 295 -12.69 -23.82 0.17
CA LYS A 295 -13.23 -23.69 -1.18
C LYS A 295 -14.42 -22.73 -1.27
N LYS A 296 -15.33 -22.74 -0.29
CA LYS A 296 -16.53 -21.91 -0.30
C LYS A 296 -16.16 -20.44 -0.07
N LYS A 297 -15.21 -20.18 0.84
CA LYS A 297 -14.69 -18.84 1.13
C LYS A 297 -13.92 -18.26 -0.05
N TYR A 298 -12.98 -19.02 -0.61
CA TYR A 298 -11.98 -18.48 -1.55
C TYR A 298 -12.35 -18.65 -3.03
N ARG A 299 -12.87 -19.81 -3.44
CA ARG A 299 -13.31 -20.02 -4.83
C ARG A 299 -14.75 -19.59 -5.03
N GLY A 300 -15.58 -19.78 -4.01
CA GLY A 300 -17.03 -19.59 -4.09
C GLY A 300 -17.74 -20.76 -4.78
N GLU A 301 -19.06 -20.66 -4.81
CA GLU A 301 -19.94 -21.68 -5.37
C GLU A 301 -20.10 -21.51 -6.89
N LYS A 302 -20.64 -22.52 -7.57
CA LYS A 302 -20.91 -22.43 -9.01
C LYS A 302 -21.91 -21.29 -9.25
N GLY A 303 -21.60 -20.40 -10.18
CA GLY A 303 -22.41 -19.19 -10.44
C GLY A 303 -22.16 -18.02 -9.47
N ARG A 304 -21.40 -18.23 -8.38
CA ARG A 304 -21.00 -17.19 -7.42
C ARG A 304 -19.52 -17.30 -7.10
N ARG A 305 -18.71 -17.23 -8.16
CA ARG A 305 -17.24 -17.26 -8.04
C ARG A 305 -16.74 -15.97 -7.43
N VAL A 306 -15.81 -16.10 -6.49
CA VAL A 306 -15.16 -14.95 -5.85
C VAL A 306 -14.20 -14.31 -6.86
N ARG A 307 -14.17 -12.97 -6.88
CA ARG A 307 -13.30 -12.15 -7.73
C ARG A 307 -12.71 -10.96 -6.96
N ARG A 308 -12.57 -11.12 -5.65
CA ARG A 308 -12.08 -10.10 -4.72
C ARG A 308 -11.39 -10.78 -3.54
N PRO A 309 -10.44 -10.11 -2.88
CA PRO A 309 -9.84 -10.63 -1.66
C PRO A 309 -10.86 -10.66 -0.50
N PRO A 310 -10.57 -11.39 0.60
CA PRO A 310 -11.43 -11.40 1.78
C PRO A 310 -11.57 -10.02 2.45
N LEU A 311 -12.66 -9.85 3.21
CA LEU A 311 -12.84 -8.71 4.11
C LEU A 311 -12.05 -8.92 5.41
N LYS A 312 -11.51 -7.82 5.93
CA LYS A 312 -11.03 -7.68 7.30
C LYS A 312 -12.20 -7.54 8.28
N ASP A 313 -11.91 -7.69 9.57
CA ASP A 313 -12.89 -7.53 10.65
C ASP A 313 -13.56 -6.15 10.65
N ASN A 314 -12.84 -5.12 10.19
CA ASN A 314 -13.36 -3.76 10.05
C ASN A 314 -14.18 -3.52 8.77
N GLY A 315 -14.49 -4.57 7.99
CA GLY A 315 -15.28 -4.47 6.76
C GLY A 315 -14.55 -3.94 5.54
N ILE A 316 -13.24 -3.68 5.63
CA ILE A 316 -12.40 -3.26 4.50
C ILE A 316 -11.78 -4.49 3.84
N LEU A 317 -11.70 -4.52 2.51
CA LEU A 317 -11.01 -5.58 1.79
C LEU A 317 -9.51 -5.59 2.10
N HIS A 318 -8.90 -6.77 2.13
CA HIS A 318 -7.46 -6.90 1.92
C HIS A 318 -7.07 -6.42 0.51
N ASP A 319 -5.79 -6.18 0.24
CA ASP A 319 -5.36 -5.76 -1.11
C ASP A 319 -5.04 -6.94 -2.03
N SER A 320 -4.68 -8.09 -1.44
CA SER A 320 -4.32 -9.31 -2.16
C SER A 320 -4.53 -10.54 -1.27
N VAL A 321 -4.33 -11.73 -1.82
CA VAL A 321 -4.31 -13.00 -1.07
C VAL A 321 -2.96 -13.66 -1.26
N LEU A 322 -2.34 -14.12 -0.16
CA LEU A 322 -1.21 -15.06 -0.18
C LEU A 322 -1.73 -16.43 0.25
N GLY A 323 -1.72 -17.39 -0.66
CA GLY A 323 -1.97 -18.80 -0.34
C GLY A 323 -0.67 -19.48 0.09
N GLU A 324 -0.63 -20.03 1.30
CA GLU A 324 0.48 -20.88 1.78
C GLU A 324 -0.05 -21.94 2.75
N SER A 325 0.73 -22.97 3.06
CA SER A 325 0.39 -23.96 4.09
C SER A 325 1.34 -23.84 5.27
N MET A 326 0.84 -24.04 6.50
CA MET A 326 1.64 -24.13 7.73
C MET A 326 2.86 -25.06 7.61
N ASP A 327 2.69 -26.18 6.90
CA ASP A 327 3.66 -27.27 6.87
C ASP A 327 4.70 -27.17 5.75
N TYR A 328 4.70 -26.09 4.94
CA TYR A 328 5.54 -26.00 3.72
C TYR A 328 5.52 -27.32 2.91
N GLY A 329 4.32 -27.90 2.77
CA GLY A 329 4.19 -29.33 2.47
C GLY A 329 2.76 -29.89 2.44
N GLY A 330 1.74 -29.14 2.85
CA GLY A 330 0.34 -29.58 2.73
C GLY A 330 -0.07 -29.79 1.27
N ASN A 331 -0.95 -30.77 1.03
CA ASN A 331 -1.30 -31.26 -0.33
C ASN A 331 -1.85 -30.19 -1.31
N LEU A 332 -2.35 -29.04 -0.82
CA LEU A 332 -3.02 -28.03 -1.65
C LEU A 332 -2.29 -26.68 -1.76
N LEU A 333 -1.50 -26.28 -0.77
CA LEU A 333 -0.82 -24.97 -0.70
C LEU A 333 0.68 -25.11 -0.38
N LYS A 334 1.34 -26.07 -1.04
CA LYS A 334 2.77 -26.37 -0.83
C LYS A 334 3.71 -25.22 -1.20
N TYR A 335 3.31 -24.37 -2.14
CA TYR A 335 4.09 -23.23 -2.63
C TYR A 335 3.29 -21.94 -2.49
N ARG A 336 3.97 -20.84 -2.21
CA ARG A 336 3.34 -19.52 -2.10
C ARG A 336 2.84 -19.04 -3.45
N GLU A 337 1.54 -18.79 -3.50
CA GLU A 337 0.87 -18.14 -4.61
C GLU A 337 0.25 -16.83 -4.13
N VAL A 338 0.48 -15.74 -4.87
CA VAL A 338 -0.12 -14.43 -4.63
C VAL A 338 -1.20 -14.18 -5.67
N ILE A 339 -2.35 -13.69 -5.22
CA ILE A 339 -3.50 -13.42 -6.07
C ILE A 339 -3.87 -11.94 -5.97
N LEU A 340 -3.83 -11.27 -7.12
CA LEU A 340 -4.20 -9.87 -7.28
C LEU A 340 -5.58 -9.78 -7.96
N TYR A 341 -6.39 -8.80 -7.57
CA TYR A 341 -7.78 -8.68 -8.05
C TYR A 341 -8.07 -7.34 -8.73
N GLU A 342 -7.18 -6.36 -8.62
CA GLU A 342 -7.31 -5.07 -9.31
C GLU A 342 -6.25 -4.95 -10.41
N CYS A 343 -6.58 -4.27 -11.52
CA CYS A 343 -5.59 -3.91 -12.55
C CYS A 343 -4.55 -2.94 -11.98
N GLY A 344 -3.33 -3.00 -12.53
CA GLY A 344 -2.23 -2.11 -12.14
C GLY A 344 -1.53 -2.48 -10.82
N GLN A 345 -1.96 -3.51 -10.07
CA GLN A 345 -1.20 -3.97 -8.90
C GLN A 345 0.12 -4.67 -9.28
N ALA A 346 0.32 -5.01 -10.55
CA ALA A 346 1.56 -5.58 -11.04
C ALA A 346 1.99 -5.03 -12.42
N TYR A 347 3.29 -4.96 -12.64
CA TYR A 347 3.94 -4.53 -13.88
C TYR A 347 4.81 -5.67 -14.43
N PRO A 348 4.62 -6.11 -15.69
CA PRO A 348 5.49 -7.12 -16.30
C PRO A 348 6.86 -6.49 -16.55
N GLU A 349 7.88 -6.84 -15.77
CA GLU A 349 9.18 -6.17 -15.86
C GLU A 349 10.15 -6.92 -16.78
N TYR A 350 10.16 -8.25 -16.70
CA TYR A 350 11.02 -9.08 -17.55
C TYR A 350 10.25 -10.22 -18.21
N VAL A 351 10.56 -10.48 -19.47
CA VAL A 351 10.25 -11.73 -20.16
C VAL A 351 11.53 -12.54 -20.21
N ILE A 352 11.47 -13.76 -19.68
CA ILE A 352 12.63 -14.66 -19.62
C ILE A 352 12.35 -15.83 -20.56
N GLU A 353 13.17 -15.97 -21.59
CA GLU A 353 13.14 -17.10 -22.51
C GLU A 353 14.11 -18.18 -22.03
N PHE A 354 13.64 -19.41 -21.89
CA PHE A 354 14.44 -20.51 -21.35
C PHE A 354 14.11 -21.86 -21.97
N ARG A 355 14.98 -22.85 -21.73
CA ARG A 355 14.72 -24.27 -21.98
C ARG A 355 14.72 -25.03 -20.66
N ARG A 356 13.94 -26.11 -20.58
CA ARG A 356 13.95 -27.03 -19.44
C ARG A 356 15.10 -28.01 -19.59
N SER A 357 15.82 -28.29 -18.50
CA SER A 357 16.82 -29.34 -18.43
C SER A 357 16.53 -30.27 -17.25
N ALA A 358 16.76 -31.57 -17.44
CA ALA A 358 16.80 -32.58 -16.37
C ALA A 358 18.22 -33.12 -16.14
N GLU A 359 19.21 -32.55 -16.83
CA GLU A 359 20.61 -32.85 -16.58
C GLU A 359 21.08 -31.94 -15.43
N ASN A 360 21.69 -32.54 -14.41
CA ASN A 360 22.44 -31.77 -13.41
C ASN A 360 23.70 -31.24 -14.09
N SER A 361 23.61 -30.11 -14.78
CA SER A 361 24.79 -29.27 -14.93
C SER A 361 25.24 -28.94 -13.49
N LYS A 362 26.49 -29.25 -13.16
CA LYS A 362 27.03 -28.88 -11.84
C LYS A 362 26.76 -27.38 -11.66
N PRO A 363 26.24 -26.91 -10.51
CA PRO A 363 26.15 -25.48 -10.27
C PRO A 363 27.56 -24.91 -10.53
N PRO A 364 27.70 -23.81 -11.29
CA PRO A 364 29.01 -23.21 -11.52
C PRO A 364 29.70 -23.05 -10.17
N ALA A 365 30.87 -23.66 -10.03
CA ALA A 365 31.60 -23.71 -8.77
C ALA A 365 31.80 -22.27 -8.25
N GLY A 366 31.13 -21.90 -7.15
CA GLY A 366 31.29 -20.58 -6.51
C GLY A 366 30.01 -19.83 -6.11
N VAL A 367 28.81 -20.37 -6.34
CA VAL A 367 27.57 -19.67 -5.95
C VAL A 367 27.25 -19.92 -4.46
N LYS A 368 27.88 -19.14 -3.57
CA LYS A 368 27.39 -18.93 -2.19
C LYS A 368 25.92 -18.51 -2.23
N LYS A 369 25.10 -19.10 -1.34
CA LYS A 369 23.66 -18.86 -1.15
C LYS A 369 23.31 -17.35 -1.22
N VAL A 370 22.20 -17.05 -1.90
CA VAL A 370 21.84 -15.75 -2.48
C VAL A 370 21.39 -14.62 -1.55
N LYS A 371 21.34 -14.82 -0.23
CA LYS A 371 20.80 -13.74 0.62
C LYS A 371 21.59 -12.41 0.55
N ASP A 372 22.89 -12.46 0.27
CA ASP A 372 23.73 -11.26 0.40
C ASP A 372 24.10 -10.58 -0.95
N ARG A 373 24.16 -11.31 -2.07
CA ARG A 373 24.62 -10.75 -3.38
C ARG A 373 23.52 -10.15 -4.25
N CYS A 374 22.27 -10.61 -4.09
CA CYS A 374 21.12 -10.04 -4.83
C CYS A 374 20.82 -8.63 -4.30
N TYR A 375 20.88 -8.44 -2.98
CA TYR A 375 20.51 -7.18 -2.34
C TYR A 375 21.34 -5.99 -2.81
N ASP A 376 22.67 -6.13 -2.91
CA ASP A 376 23.56 -5.02 -3.27
C ASP A 376 23.38 -4.56 -4.72
N PHE A 377 23.26 -5.49 -5.67
CA PHE A 377 22.98 -5.12 -7.06
C PHE A 377 21.58 -4.54 -7.21
N LEU A 378 20.59 -5.10 -6.52
CA LEU A 378 19.22 -4.60 -6.60
C LEU A 378 19.11 -3.18 -6.04
N ARG A 379 19.75 -2.94 -4.89
CA ARG A 379 19.86 -1.62 -4.27
C ARG A 379 20.55 -0.61 -5.19
N ASN A 380 21.66 -0.99 -5.83
CA ASN A 380 22.44 -0.09 -6.68
C ASN A 380 21.84 0.16 -8.07
N THR A 381 21.17 -0.84 -8.66
CA THR A 381 20.62 -0.77 -10.03
C THR A 381 19.20 -0.23 -10.05
N PHE A 382 18.36 -0.63 -9.09
CA PHE A 382 16.96 -0.22 -9.03
C PHE A 382 16.70 0.92 -8.05
N LYS A 383 17.74 1.46 -7.40
CA LYS A 383 17.63 2.48 -6.33
C LYS A 383 16.51 2.12 -5.35
N LEU A 384 16.48 0.86 -4.89
CA LEU A 384 15.58 0.45 -3.82
C LEU A 384 15.83 1.41 -2.66
N ARG A 385 14.83 2.24 -2.33
CA ARG A 385 15.01 3.31 -1.34
C ARG A 385 15.45 2.65 -0.03
N PRO A 386 16.55 3.10 0.59
CA PRO A 386 16.85 2.70 1.96
C PRO A 386 15.70 3.12 2.87
N GLU A 387 15.55 2.32 3.93
CA GLU A 387 14.64 2.40 5.08
C GLU A 387 14.20 3.80 5.51
#